data_AF-A0A358PHS7-F1
#
_entry.id   AF-A0A358PHS7-F1
#
_cell.length_a   1.000
_cell.length_b   1.000
_cell.length_c   1.000
_cell.angle_alpha   90.00
_cell.angle_beta   90.00
_cell.angle_gamma   90.00
#
_symmetry.space_group_name_H-M   'P 1'
#
loop_
_entity.id
_entity.type
_entity.pdbx_description
1 polymer ?
#
loop_
_entity_poly.entity_id
_entity_poly.type
_entity_poly.pdbx_seq_one_letter_code
_entity_poly.pdbx_strand_id
1 'polypeptide(L)' 'VGFPLGATFSKVKAFEAETAIANGAKEVDMVINIGAAKDGNWNLVESDIAAVVAAAKGKAAVKVIIETC' A
#
# COMPACT_ATOMS: atom_id res chain seq x y z
N VAL A 1 -4.35 4.76 0.18
CA VAL A 1 -3.22 4.55 -0.77
C VAL A 1 -3.56 3.40 -1.71
N GLY A 2 -3.56 3.65 -3.02
CA GLY A 2 -4.03 2.71 -4.02
C GLY A 2 -5.50 2.34 -3.85
N PHE A 3 -6.31 3.23 -3.27
CA PHE A 3 -7.71 2.97 -2.95
C PHE A 3 -8.63 3.41 -4.11
N PRO A 4 -9.75 2.71 -4.39
CA PRO A 4 -10.18 1.45 -3.75
C PRO A 4 -9.59 0.19 -4.40
N LEU A 5 -9.01 0.29 -5.60
CA LEU A 5 -8.81 -0.88 -6.45
C LEU A 5 -7.56 -1.72 -6.12
N GLY A 6 -6.55 -1.13 -5.47
CA GLY A 6 -5.26 -1.78 -5.23
C GLY A 6 -4.42 -2.04 -6.49
N ALA A 7 -4.90 -1.66 -7.67
CA ALA A 7 -4.34 -2.00 -8.99
C ALA A 7 -3.52 -0.84 -9.60
N THR A 8 -2.58 -0.29 -8.84
CA THR A 8 -1.60 0.69 -9.33
C THR A 8 -0.18 0.24 -9.02
N PHE A 9 0.83 0.89 -9.59
CA PHE A 9 2.23 0.53 -9.37
C PHE A 9 2.67 0.77 -7.92
N SER A 10 3.53 -0.08 -7.38
CA SER A 10 4.06 0.04 -6.01
C SER A 10 4.74 1.37 -5.75
N LYS A 11 5.46 1.91 -6.74
CA LYS A 11 6.07 3.25 -6.66
C LYS A 11 5.05 4.38 -6.50
N VAL A 12 3.86 4.23 -7.11
CA VAL A 12 2.77 5.20 -6.97
C VAL A 12 2.15 5.10 -5.59
N LYS A 13 1.93 3.88 -5.08
CA LYS A 13 1.45 3.68 -3.71
C LYS A 13 2.41 4.27 -2.66
N ALA A 14 3.72 4.05 -2.82
CA ALA A 14 4.73 4.65 -1.95
C ALA A 14 4.67 6.19 -1.99
N PHE A 15 4.60 6.77 -3.19
CA PHE A 15 4.49 8.22 -3.36
C PHE A 15 3.22 8.80 -2.74
N GLU A 16 2.07 8.14 -2.90
CA GLU A 16 0.82 8.55 -2.24
C GLU A 16 0.94 8.49 -0.72
N ALA A 17 1.59 7.46 -0.17
CA ALA A 17 1.81 7.33 1.27
C ALA A 17 2.71 8.46 1.80
N GLU A 18 3.84 8.74 1.14
CA GLU A 18 4.73 9.85 1.50
C GLU A 18 3.99 11.19 1.45
N THR A 19 3.19 11.40 0.41
CA THR A 19 2.39 12.62 0.24
C THR A 19 1.35 12.75 1.35
N ALA A 20 0.61 11.69 1.67
CA ALA A 20 -0.37 11.73 2.76
C ALA A 20 0.28 12.06 4.11
N ILE A 21 1.43 11.45 4.40
CA ILE A 21 2.21 11.68 5.62
C ILE A 21 2.74 13.13 5.67
N ALA A 22 3.24 13.65 4.55
CA ALA A 22 3.70 15.03 4.45
C ALA A 22 2.57 16.03 4.71
N ASN A 23 1.33 15.66 4.36
CA ASN A 23 0.11 16.44 4.65
C ASN A 23 -0.45 16.18 6.08
N GLY A 24 0.30 15.48 6.93
CA GLY A 24 -0.03 15.32 8.35
C GLY A 24 -0.67 13.99 8.74
N ALA A 25 -0.86 13.06 7.80
CA ALA A 25 -1.39 11.74 8.13
C ALA A 25 -0.46 10.98 9.10
N LYS A 26 -1.03 10.39 10.14
CA LYS A 26 -0.33 9.51 11.10
C LYS A 26 -0.61 8.03 10.87
N GLU A 27 -1.55 7.74 9.98
CA GLU A 27 -1.92 6.41 9.57
C GLU A 27 -2.23 6.42 8.07
N VAL A 28 -1.93 5.31 7.39
CA VAL A 28 -2.15 5.11 5.97
C VAL A 28 -2.84 3.77 5.77
N ASP A 29 -4.02 3.80 5.15
CA ASP A 29 -4.75 2.59 4.77
C ASP A 29 -4.49 2.31 3.28
N MET A 30 -3.87 1.17 2.98
CA MET A 30 -3.54 0.75 1.62
C MET A 30 -4.35 -0.47 1.20
N VAL A 31 -4.64 -0.61 -0.09
CA VAL A 31 -5.25 -1.84 -0.65
C VAL A 31 -4.17 -2.69 -1.31
N ILE A 32 -4.13 -3.99 -1.03
CA ILE A 32 -3.18 -4.92 -1.68
C ILE A 32 -3.40 -4.99 -3.20
N ASN A 33 -2.43 -5.52 -3.93
CA ASN A 33 -2.70 -5.92 -5.31
C ASN A 33 -3.55 -7.21 -5.33
N ILE A 34 -4.87 -7.04 -5.43
CA ILE A 34 -5.85 -8.13 -5.38
C ILE A 34 -5.65 -9.10 -6.56
N GLY A 35 -5.34 -8.58 -7.75
CA GLY A 35 -5.07 -9.41 -8.93
C GLY A 35 -3.86 -10.31 -8.70
N ALA A 36 -2.75 -9.74 -8.24
CA ALA A 36 -1.54 -10.50 -7.92
C ALA A 36 -1.76 -11.55 -6.83
N ALA A 37 -2.56 -11.25 -5.80
CA ALA A 37 -2.90 -12.20 -4.76
C ALA A 37 -3.72 -13.38 -5.31
N LYS A 38 -4.72 -13.11 -6.16
CA LYS A 38 -5.54 -14.13 -6.84
C LYS A 38 -4.72 -15.00 -7.80
N ASP A 39 -3.69 -14.42 -8.43
CA ASP A 39 -2.75 -15.13 -9.30
C ASP A 39 -1.66 -15.89 -8.52
N GLY A 40 -1.66 -15.84 -7.18
CA GLY A 40 -0.65 -16.48 -6.32
C GLY A 40 0.72 -15.80 -6.38
N ASN A 41 0.82 -14.60 -6.96
CA ASN A 41 2.06 -13.83 -7.05
C ASN A 41 2.33 -13.06 -5.76
N TRP A 42 2.65 -13.80 -4.69
CA TRP A 42 2.91 -13.25 -3.37
C TRP A 42 4.14 -12.35 -3.32
N ASN A 43 5.14 -12.58 -4.18
CA ASN A 43 6.31 -11.72 -4.28
C ASN A 43 5.93 -10.28 -4.70
N LEU A 44 4.98 -10.14 -5.64
CA LEU A 44 4.47 -8.83 -6.03
C LEU A 44 3.64 -8.20 -4.91
N VAL A 45 2.79 -8.98 -4.22
CA VAL A 45 2.00 -8.48 -3.08
C VAL A 45 2.91 -7.99 -1.95
N GLU A 46 3.93 -8.77 -1.58
CA GLU A 46 4.88 -8.44 -0.53
C GLU A 46 5.69 -7.19 -0.88
N SER A 47 6.26 -7.13 -2.09
CA SER A 47 7.04 -5.97 -2.53
C SER A 47 6.19 -4.69 -2.62
N ASP A 48 4.92 -4.81 -2.99
CA ASP A 48 3.97 -3.70 -3.03
C ASP A 48 3.66 -3.14 -1.63
N ILE A 49 3.42 -4.01 -0.65
CA ILE A 49 3.23 -3.63 0.76
C ILE A 49 4.53 -3.06 1.34
N ALA A 50 5.67 -3.70 1.07
CA ALA A 50 6.98 -3.28 1.57
C ALA A 50 7.34 -1.86 1.11
N ALA A 51 6.98 -1.49 -0.13
CA ALA A 51 7.20 -0.14 -0.64
C ALA A 51 6.44 0.92 0.18
N VAL A 52 5.18 0.65 0.55
CA VAL A 52 4.37 1.56 1.37
C VAL A 52 4.87 1.60 2.82
N VAL A 53 5.24 0.45 3.39
CA VAL A 53 5.82 0.37 4.74
C VAL A 53 7.14 1.13 4.82
N ALA A 54 7.99 1.03 3.79
CA ALA A 54 9.25 1.77 3.72
C ALA A 54 9.01 3.29 3.68
N ALA A 55 8.08 3.75 2.85
CA ALA A 55 7.67 5.16 2.78
C ALA A 55 7.17 5.72 4.13
N ALA A 56 6.43 4.89 4.88
CA ALA A 56 5.82 5.26 6.16
C ALA A 56 6.72 5.05 7.39
N LYS A 57 7.88 4.39 7.23
CA LYS A 57 8.74 3.94 8.34
C LYS A 57 9.07 5.06 9.32
N GLY A 58 8.65 4.87 10.57
CA GLY A 58 8.88 5.82 11.67
C GLY A 58 8.05 7.12 11.60
N LYS A 59 7.10 7.24 10.66
CA LYS A 59 6.30 8.44 10.43
C LYS A 59 4.80 8.21 10.58
N ALA A 60 4.30 7.06 10.13
CA ALA A 60 2.89 6.68 10.20
C ALA A 60 2.71 5.16 10.30
N ALA A 61 1.58 4.73 10.87
CA ALA A 61 1.16 3.32 10.82
C ALA A 61 0.63 2.96 9.43
N VAL A 62 0.83 1.71 8.99
CA VAL A 62 0.29 1.20 7.73
C VAL A 62 -0.73 0.12 8.02
N LYS A 63 -1.95 0.28 7.52
CA LYS A 63 -3.02 -0.72 7.56
C LYS A 63 -3.22 -1.28 6.17
N VAL A 64 -3.34 -2.60 6.08
CA VAL A 64 -3.43 -3.32 4.80
C VAL A 64 -4.85 -3.86 4.63
N ILE A 65 -5.59 -3.26 3.70
CA ILE A 65 -6.91 -3.71 3.26
C ILE A 65 -6.70 -4.87 2.29
N ILE A 66 -7.19 -6.05 2.68
CA ILE A 66 -7.08 -7.29 1.90
C ILE A 66 -8.28 -7.56 0.99
N GLU A 67 -9.34 -6.75 1.10
CA GLU A 67 -10.59 -6.85 0.34
C GLU A 67 -11.18 -8.28 0.34
N THR A 68 -11.75 -8.69 1.48
CA THR A 68 -12.25 -10.06 1.69
C THR A 68 -13.52 -10.42 0.91
N CYS A 69 -14.19 -9.44 0.29
CA CYS A 69 -15.46 -9.59 -0.42
C CYS A 69 -15.33 -9.47 -1.93
#